data_AF-V5WHB4-F1
#
_entry.id   AF-V5WHB4-F1
#
_cell.length_a   1.000
_cell.length_b   1.000
_cell.length_c   1.000
_cell.angle_alpha   90.00
_cell.angle_beta   90.00
_cell.angle_gamma   90.00
#
_symmetry.space_group_name_H-M   'P 1'
#
loop_
_entity.id
_entity.type
_entity.pdbx_description
1 polymer ?
#
loop_
_entity_poly.entity_id
_entity_poly.type
_entity_poly.pdbx_seq_one_letter_code
_entity_poly.pdbx_strand_id
1 'polypeptide(L)'
;MDFMERMKKTLDRGVEASREFLGRAGDTAKDLSEKGVLRLEIRELEGRGKKEFARLGQLVFDHFVKQEKSSITAKNQEVSEILEELRTIENDIAVREDKLSASDDGDKEEPAQTDGADSRDNS
;
A
#
# COMPACT_ATOMS: atom_id res chain seq x y z
N MET A 1 3.71 -3.22 14.44
CA MET A 1 2.63 -3.64 13.53
C MET A 1 3.30 -4.34 12.37
N ASP A 2 3.06 -5.63 12.23
CA ASP A 2 3.81 -6.52 11.33
C ASP A 2 3.19 -6.54 9.92
N PHE A 3 4.01 -6.66 8.88
CA PHE A 3 3.60 -6.68 7.46
C PHE A 3 2.58 -7.80 7.17
N MET A 4 2.75 -8.94 7.85
CA MET A 4 1.81 -10.07 7.80
C MET A 4 0.41 -9.73 8.35
N GLU A 5 0.34 -8.80 9.30
CA GLU A 5 -0.90 -8.34 9.91
C GLU A 5 -1.70 -7.44 8.96
N ARG A 6 -1.01 -6.71 8.07
CA ARG A 6 -1.62 -5.87 7.02
C ARG A 6 -2.23 -6.72 5.91
N MET A 7 -1.52 -7.75 5.43
CA MET A 7 -1.99 -8.63 4.35
C MET A 7 -3.31 -9.35 4.69
N LYS A 8 -3.51 -9.69 5.98
CA LYS A 8 -4.73 -10.37 6.44
C LYS A 8 -5.96 -9.46 6.44
N LYS A 9 -5.80 -8.17 6.78
CA LYS A 9 -6.91 -7.19 6.83
C LYS A 9 -7.40 -6.73 5.47
N THR A 10 -6.54 -6.74 4.45
CA THR A 10 -6.88 -6.26 3.11
C THR A 10 -7.82 -7.22 2.37
N LEU A 11 -7.77 -8.52 2.69
CA LEU A 11 -8.67 -9.53 2.12
C LEU A 11 -10.11 -9.41 2.66
N ASP A 12 -10.29 -9.01 3.92
CA ASP A 12 -11.62 -8.96 4.56
C ASP A 12 -12.47 -7.74 4.13
N ARG A 13 -11.87 -6.70 3.51
CA ARG A 13 -12.58 -5.47 3.12
C ARG A 13 -13.03 -5.42 1.65
N GLY A 14 -12.82 -6.48 0.88
CA GLY A 14 -13.03 -6.49 -0.56
C GLY A 14 -14.49 -6.46 -1.06
N VAL A 15 -15.51 -6.58 -0.18
CA VAL A 15 -16.88 -6.89 -0.64
C VAL A 15 -17.88 -5.73 -0.45
N GLU A 16 -17.63 -4.74 0.41
CA GLU A 16 -18.65 -3.72 0.74
C GLU A 16 -18.58 -2.44 -0.13
N ALA A 17 -17.46 -2.14 -0.76
CA ALA A 17 -17.23 -0.85 -1.47
C ALA A 17 -17.85 -0.74 -2.88
N SER A 18 -18.65 -1.72 -3.33
CA SER A 18 -19.11 -1.81 -4.73
C SER A 18 -20.32 -0.94 -5.09
N ARG A 19 -21.02 -0.33 -4.13
CA ARG A 19 -22.35 0.28 -4.37
C ARG A 19 -22.39 1.80 -4.49
N GLU A 20 -21.32 2.52 -4.17
CA GLU A 20 -21.39 4.00 -4.02
C GLU A 20 -20.87 4.81 -5.23
N PHE A 21 -20.38 4.14 -6.28
CA PHE A 21 -19.54 4.77 -7.32
C PHE A 21 -20.28 5.38 -8.54
N LEU A 22 -21.56 5.76 -8.46
CA LEU A 22 -22.36 6.08 -9.67
C LEU A 22 -22.80 7.55 -9.86
N GLY A 23 -22.06 8.54 -9.31
CA GLY A 23 -22.54 9.93 -9.26
C GLY A 23 -21.73 11.04 -9.97
N ARG A 24 -20.45 10.87 -10.31
CA ARG A 24 -19.59 11.97 -10.82
C ARG A 24 -18.71 11.44 -11.96
N ALA A 25 -18.81 11.97 -13.17
CA ALA A 25 -18.24 11.32 -14.38
C ALA A 25 -17.09 12.09 -15.06
N GLY A 26 -16.79 13.33 -14.66
CA GLY A 26 -15.72 14.16 -15.23
C GLY A 26 -14.42 14.12 -14.42
N ASP A 27 -14.46 14.70 -13.21
CA ASP A 27 -13.29 14.75 -12.32
C ASP A 27 -12.89 13.37 -11.78
N THR A 28 -13.88 12.50 -11.58
CA THR A 28 -13.67 11.09 -11.20
C THR A 28 -12.88 10.31 -12.24
N ALA A 29 -13.00 10.61 -13.54
CA ALA A 29 -12.26 9.86 -14.57
C ALA A 29 -10.75 10.16 -14.54
N LYS A 30 -10.36 11.41 -14.27
CA LYS A 30 -8.96 11.81 -14.14
C LYS A 30 -8.35 11.27 -12.84
N ASP A 31 -9.08 11.41 -11.74
CA ASP A 31 -8.66 10.87 -10.44
C ASP A 31 -8.53 9.33 -10.48
N LEU A 32 -9.48 8.62 -11.12
CA LEU A 32 -9.36 7.18 -11.37
C LEU A 32 -8.15 6.81 -12.23
N SER A 33 -7.79 7.64 -13.21
CA SER A 33 -6.62 7.40 -14.06
C SER A 33 -5.33 7.54 -13.26
N GLU A 34 -5.17 8.61 -12.49
CA GLU A 34 -3.98 8.85 -11.67
C GLU A 34 -3.83 7.78 -10.56
N LYS A 35 -4.94 7.43 -9.88
CA LYS A 35 -4.98 6.32 -8.92
C LYS A 35 -4.69 4.97 -9.57
N GLY A 36 -5.18 4.75 -10.79
CA GLY A 36 -4.93 3.54 -11.58
C GLY A 36 -3.43 3.34 -11.87
N VAL A 37 -2.73 4.41 -12.25
CA VAL A 37 -1.28 4.40 -12.46
C VAL A 37 -0.55 4.04 -11.16
N LEU A 38 -0.87 4.71 -10.06
CA LEU A 38 -0.25 4.42 -8.75
C LEU A 38 -0.44 2.96 -8.32
N ARG A 39 -1.63 2.39 -8.52
CA ARG A 39 -1.91 0.98 -8.21
C ARG A 39 -1.09 0.01 -9.08
N LEU A 40 -0.90 0.33 -10.35
CA LEU A 40 -0.05 -0.47 -11.24
C LEU A 40 1.42 -0.39 -10.81
N GLU A 41 1.93 0.80 -10.49
CA GLU A 41 3.30 0.99 -10.00
C GLU A 41 3.55 0.23 -8.69
N ILE A 42 2.61 0.26 -7.74
CA ILE A 42 2.69 -0.52 -6.50
C ILE A 42 2.74 -2.01 -6.83
N ARG A 43 1.87 -2.50 -7.72
CA ARG A 43 1.86 -3.92 -8.11
C ARG A 43 3.16 -4.36 -8.78
N GLU A 44 3.77 -3.49 -9.57
CA GLU A 44 5.08 -3.75 -10.18
C GLU A 44 6.18 -3.82 -9.12
N LEU A 45 6.19 -2.88 -8.16
CA LEU A 45 7.10 -2.87 -7.02
C LEU A 45 6.95 -4.13 -6.16
N GLU A 46 5.73 -4.54 -5.83
CA GLU A 46 5.46 -5.81 -5.13
C GLU A 46 5.98 -7.01 -5.92
N GLY A 47 5.81 -7.00 -7.24
CA GLY A 47 6.35 -8.01 -8.14
C GLY A 47 7.88 -8.09 -8.10
N ARG A 48 8.56 -6.94 -8.06
CA ARG A 48 10.02 -6.87 -7.88
C ARG A 48 10.43 -7.36 -6.49
N GLY A 49 9.74 -6.94 -5.43
CA GLY A 49 10.01 -7.37 -4.07
C GLY A 49 9.90 -8.90 -3.92
N LYS A 50 8.87 -9.52 -4.52
CA LYS A 50 8.72 -10.99 -4.55
C LYS A 50 9.91 -11.69 -5.21
N LYS A 51 10.46 -11.12 -6.30
CA LYS A 51 11.63 -11.67 -6.99
C LYS A 51 12.89 -11.57 -6.12
N GLU A 52 13.11 -10.43 -5.46
CA GLU A 52 14.26 -10.26 -4.56
C GLU A 52 14.16 -11.15 -3.31
N PHE A 53 12.96 -11.34 -2.74
CA PHE A 53 12.75 -12.32 -1.67
C PHE A 53 13.05 -13.75 -2.13
N ALA A 54 12.61 -14.13 -3.33
CA ALA A 54 12.94 -15.44 -3.89
C ALA A 54 14.45 -15.60 -4.11
N ARG A 55 15.13 -14.55 -4.59
CA ARG A 55 16.58 -14.51 -4.74
C ARG A 55 17.30 -14.68 -3.40
N LEU A 56 16.85 -14.00 -2.35
CA LEU A 56 17.39 -14.17 -0.99
C LEU A 56 17.20 -15.60 -0.50
N GLY A 57 16.01 -16.17 -0.67
CA GLY A 57 15.71 -17.55 -0.28
C GLY A 57 16.59 -18.56 -1.02
N GLN A 58 16.79 -18.38 -2.34
CA GLN A 58 17.69 -19.21 -3.14
C GLN A 58 19.14 -19.11 -2.64
N LEU A 59 19.60 -17.90 -2.37
CA LEU A 59 20.95 -17.65 -1.87
C LEU A 59 21.18 -18.32 -0.51
N VAL A 60 20.21 -18.23 0.40
CA VAL A 60 20.23 -18.92 1.70
C VAL A 60 20.23 -20.44 1.53
N PHE A 61 19.38 -20.98 0.65
CA PHE A 61 19.33 -22.41 0.35
C PHE A 61 20.68 -22.91 -0.20
N ASP A 62 21.23 -22.23 -1.19
CA ASP A 62 22.50 -22.61 -1.81
C ASP A 62 23.64 -22.56 -0.77
N HIS A 63 23.63 -21.58 0.12
CA HIS A 63 24.61 -21.44 1.18
C HIS A 63 24.60 -22.61 2.17
N PHE A 64 23.41 -23.01 2.63
CA PHE A 64 23.29 -24.06 3.65
C PHE A 64 23.34 -25.47 3.07
N VAL A 65 22.71 -25.69 1.91
CA VAL A 65 22.50 -27.05 1.36
C VAL A 65 23.57 -27.43 0.36
N LYS A 66 23.99 -26.50 -0.52
CA LYS A 66 24.98 -26.82 -1.57
C LYS A 66 26.41 -26.51 -1.15
N GLN A 67 26.61 -25.44 -0.38
CA GLN A 67 27.94 -25.02 0.06
C GLN A 67 28.29 -25.53 1.46
N GLU A 68 27.34 -26.13 2.18
CA GLU A 68 27.50 -26.68 3.54
C GLU A 68 28.10 -25.67 4.55
N LYS A 69 27.86 -24.37 4.33
CA LYS A 69 28.32 -23.33 5.25
C LYS A 69 27.34 -23.21 6.40
N SER A 70 27.84 -22.98 7.62
CA SER A 70 27.01 -22.97 8.83
C SER A 70 26.28 -21.66 9.11
N SER A 71 26.63 -20.56 8.43
CA SER A 71 26.07 -19.24 8.72
C SER A 71 26.16 -18.27 7.55
N ILE A 72 25.08 -17.53 7.32
CA ILE A 72 25.02 -16.40 6.41
C ILE A 72 24.75 -15.11 7.20
N THR A 73 25.28 -13.97 6.75
CA THR A 73 25.15 -12.68 7.45
C THR A 73 24.83 -11.56 6.48
N ALA A 74 24.16 -10.52 6.97
CA ALA A 74 23.86 -9.30 6.23
C ALA A 74 25.11 -8.54 5.75
N LYS A 75 26.30 -8.87 6.27
CA LYS A 75 27.59 -8.31 5.80
C LYS A 75 28.12 -8.97 4.52
N ASN A 76 27.55 -10.11 4.12
CA ASN A 76 27.93 -10.74 2.86
C ASN A 76 27.43 -9.85 1.72
N GLN A 77 28.33 -9.49 0.80
CA GLN A 77 28.03 -8.53 -0.28
C GLN A 77 26.71 -8.82 -1.00
N GLU A 78 26.52 -10.06 -1.45
CA GLU A 78 25.31 -10.49 -2.15
C GLU A 78 24.04 -10.38 -1.28
N VAL A 79 24.15 -10.61 0.03
CA VAL A 79 23.03 -10.47 0.96
C VAL A 79 22.72 -8.99 1.17
N SER A 80 23.73 -8.15 1.40
CA SER A 80 23.53 -6.71 1.61
C SER A 80 22.87 -6.06 0.40
N GLU A 81 23.26 -6.42 -0.82
CA GLU A 81 22.66 -5.90 -2.05
C GLU A 81 21.17 -6.23 -2.13
N ILE A 82 20.78 -7.49 -1.86
CA ILE A 82 19.37 -7.89 -1.87
C ILE A 82 18.58 -7.16 -0.79
N LEU A 83 19.16 -7.01 0.42
CA LEU A 83 18.49 -6.34 1.53
C LEU A 83 18.30 -4.84 1.29
N GLU A 84 19.27 -4.14 0.70
CA GLU A 84 19.12 -2.72 0.37
C GLU A 84 18.09 -2.50 -0.75
N GLU A 85 18.03 -3.39 -1.74
CA GLU A 85 16.99 -3.33 -2.78
C GLU A 85 15.59 -3.56 -2.17
N LEU A 86 15.44 -4.56 -1.29
CA LEU A 86 14.18 -4.81 -0.59
C LEU A 86 13.72 -3.61 0.23
N ARG A 87 14.62 -2.94 0.95
CA ARG A 87 14.31 -1.69 1.69
C ARG A 87 13.90 -0.56 0.76
N THR A 88 14.56 -0.44 -0.39
CA THR A 88 14.24 0.58 -1.39
C THR A 88 12.84 0.35 -1.93
N ILE A 89 12.51 -0.90 -2.30
CA ILE A 89 11.18 -1.29 -2.76
C ILE A 89 10.11 -1.03 -1.70
N GLU A 90 10.36 -1.38 -0.43
CA GLU A 90 9.42 -1.13 0.67
C GLU A 90 9.15 0.36 0.86
N ASN A 91 10.18 1.20 0.86
CA ASN A 91 10.02 2.65 0.95
C ASN A 91 9.26 3.21 -0.25
N ASP A 92 9.56 2.74 -1.46
CA ASP A 92 8.89 3.18 -2.68
C ASP A 92 7.41 2.80 -2.74
N ILE A 93 7.05 1.65 -2.17
CA ILE A 93 5.65 1.23 -2.00
C ILE A 93 4.98 2.14 -0.98
N ALA A 94 5.57 2.34 0.20
CA ALA A 94 4.99 3.16 1.25
C ALA A 94 4.71 4.60 0.76
N VAL A 95 5.66 5.22 0.05
CA VAL A 95 5.48 6.56 -0.53
C VAL A 95 4.31 6.62 -1.52
N ARG A 96 4.08 5.55 -2.29
CA ARG A 96 2.98 5.49 -3.26
C ARG A 96 1.64 5.17 -2.62
N GLU A 97 1.63 4.31 -1.61
CA GLU A 97 0.45 4.02 -0.79
C GLU A 97 -0.01 5.29 -0.06
N ASP A 98 0.92 6.07 0.50
CA ASP A 98 0.62 7.34 1.15
C ASP A 98 -0.02 8.32 0.15
N LYS A 99 0.54 8.46 -1.05
CA LYS A 99 -0.06 9.29 -2.13
C LYS A 99 -1.44 8.82 -2.55
N LEU A 100 -1.64 7.51 -2.65
CA LEU A 100 -2.93 6.91 -3.01
C LEU A 100 -3.98 7.20 -1.94
N SER A 101 -3.62 7.06 -0.65
CA SER A 101 -4.50 7.34 0.49
C SER A 101 -4.84 8.83 0.66
N ALA A 102 -3.87 9.73 0.45
CA ALA A 102 -4.09 11.18 0.49
C ALA A 102 -5.07 11.65 -0.60
N SER A 103 -5.17 10.88 -1.70
CA SER A 103 -6.12 11.13 -2.78
C SER A 103 -7.52 10.53 -2.49
N ASP A 104 -7.67 9.67 -1.47
CA ASP A 104 -8.94 9.06 -1.06
C ASP A 104 -9.65 9.86 0.07
N ASP A 105 -8.93 10.68 0.84
CA ASP A 105 -9.49 11.48 1.95
C ASP A 105 -10.12 12.83 1.53
N GLY A 106 -10.11 13.17 0.23
CA GLY A 106 -10.72 14.39 -0.31
C GLY A 106 -12.26 14.42 -0.33
N ASP A 107 -12.93 13.32 0.04
CA ASP A 107 -14.40 13.15 0.01
C ASP A 107 -15.07 13.23 1.39
N LYS A 108 -14.38 13.72 2.43
CA LYS A 108 -15.06 14.07 3.70
C LYS A 108 -15.60 15.48 3.61
N GLU A 109 -16.82 15.57 3.06
CA GLU A 109 -17.68 16.74 3.14
C GLU A 109 -17.64 17.36 4.55
N GLU A 110 -17.45 18.67 4.58
CA GLU A 110 -17.72 19.54 5.72
C GLU A 110 -19.01 19.08 6.42
N PRO A 111 -19.04 18.92 7.76
CA PRO A 111 -20.26 18.50 8.43
C PRO A 111 -21.36 19.51 8.13
N ALA A 112 -22.40 19.02 7.44
CA ALA A 112 -23.66 19.72 7.27
C ALA A 112 -24.11 20.23 8.65
N GLN A 113 -24.11 21.56 8.82
CA GLN A 113 -24.81 22.19 9.92
C GLN A 113 -26.29 21.85 9.75
N THR A 114 -26.71 20.81 10.46
CA THR A 114 -28.12 20.42 10.56
C THR A 114 -28.65 20.92 11.89
N ASP A 115 -29.66 21.77 11.73
CA ASP A 115 -30.87 21.91 12.52
C ASP A 115 -30.83 22.42 13.95
N GLY A 116 -31.71 23.38 14.20
CA GLY A 116 -32.14 23.74 15.54
C GLY A 116 -32.99 25.00 15.61
N ALA A 117 -34.17 24.97 14.99
CA ALA A 117 -35.24 25.93 15.27
C ALA A 117 -35.54 26.03 16.78
N ASP A 118 -35.84 27.23 17.28
CA ASP A 118 -37.19 27.60 17.72
C ASP A 118 -37.18 28.72 18.78
N SER A 119 -38.13 29.64 18.58
CA SER A 119 -38.85 30.41 19.59
C SER A 119 -38.31 31.76 20.12
N ARG A 120 -39.07 32.79 19.72
CA ARG A 120 -39.76 33.78 20.57
C ARG A 120 -39.03 35.03 21.06
N ASP A 121 -39.66 36.14 20.67
CA ASP A 121 -39.95 37.37 21.43
C ASP A 121 -38.80 38.34 21.74
N ASN A 122 -38.90 39.56 21.20
CA ASN A 122 -39.41 40.72 21.96
C ASN A 122 -39.08 42.05 21.24
N SER A 123 -40.09 42.72 20.67
CA SER A 123 -40.39 44.17 20.73
C SER A 123 -41.32 44.59 19.60
#